data_AF-A0A8J5CJ81-F1
#
_entry.id   AF-A0A8J5CJ81-F1
#
_cell.length_a   1.000
_cell.length_b   1.000
_cell.length_c   1.000
_cell.angle_alpha   90.00
_cell.angle_beta   90.00
_cell.angle_gamma   90.00
#
_symmetry.space_group_name_H-M   'P 1'
#
loop_
_entity.id
_entity.type
_entity.pdbx_description
1 polymer ?
#
loop_
_entity_poly.entity_id
_entity_poly.type
_entity_poly.pdbx_seq_one_letter_code
_entity_poly.pdbx_strand_id
1 'polypeptide(L)'
;MELFRSHCNLLWSQFKVATLNRLRVGHNDILKGLLGLPRWCSSSLAFARNGVNNLVVIRRHSTLSLRSRVELSENSIITSIRQSSAYVCGPIQQQWLGLLKFYKKYGSPGIINLCDTSPRPSLCQLFVVEYERLQEDGSLTEDRLMEEAALALEARGIYLDYSRAPPKPETSTLEAEEGASSPTSQTKISKISLADVFKQSQEEEK
;
A
#
# COMPACT_ATOMS: atom_id res chain seq x y z
N MET A 1 19.70 7.58 5.38
CA MET A 1 18.61 7.06 4.50
C MET A 1 17.45 8.04 4.26
N GLU A 2 17.45 9.26 4.82
CA GLU A 2 16.30 10.18 4.70
C GLU A 2 16.21 10.94 3.37
N LEU A 3 17.34 11.22 2.72
CA LEU A 3 17.40 11.88 1.41
C LEU A 3 16.65 11.12 0.30
N PHE A 4 16.60 9.79 0.39
CA PHE A 4 15.88 8.94 -0.55
C PHE A 4 14.35 9.07 -0.41
N ARG A 5 13.87 9.40 0.80
CA ARG A 5 12.43 9.46 1.13
C ARG A 5 11.75 10.71 0.56
N SER A 6 12.48 11.83 0.49
CA SER A 6 11.94 13.12 0.01
C SER A 6 11.87 13.19 -1.53
N HIS A 7 12.93 12.76 -2.23
CA HIS A 7 12.98 12.77 -3.70
C HIS A 7 11.98 11.79 -4.33
N CYS A 8 11.65 10.71 -3.62
CA CYS A 8 10.62 9.80 -4.09
C CYS A 8 9.27 10.50 -4.27
N ASN A 9 8.90 11.51 -3.46
CA ASN A 9 7.56 12.11 -3.48
C ASN A 9 7.26 13.01 -4.69
N LEU A 10 8.27 13.68 -5.27
CA LEU A 10 8.12 14.45 -6.51
C LEU A 10 8.05 13.54 -7.76
N LEU A 11 8.58 12.32 -7.65
CA LEU A 11 8.53 11.33 -8.70
C LEU A 11 7.14 10.70 -8.89
N TRP A 12 6.13 10.95 -8.06
CA TRP A 12 4.82 10.26 -8.14
C TRP A 12 3.83 10.88 -9.13
N SER A 13 3.97 12.16 -9.49
CA SER A 13 2.90 12.85 -10.23
C SER A 13 3.02 12.73 -11.75
N GLN A 14 4.24 12.56 -12.30
CA GLN A 14 4.50 12.70 -13.75
C GLN A 14 5.58 11.72 -14.29
N PHE A 15 5.72 10.54 -13.71
CA PHE A 15 6.74 9.60 -14.18
C PHE A 15 6.25 8.78 -15.39
N LYS A 16 7.10 8.67 -16.41
CA LYS A 16 6.89 7.70 -17.50
C LYS A 16 7.14 6.30 -16.95
N VAL A 17 6.33 5.31 -17.35
CA VAL A 17 6.53 3.89 -17.01
C VAL A 17 7.97 3.44 -17.32
N ALA A 18 8.54 3.93 -18.42
CA ALA A 18 9.93 3.68 -18.79
C ALA A 18 10.95 4.14 -17.71
N THR A 19 10.73 5.30 -17.08
CA THR A 19 11.60 5.82 -16.02
C THR A 19 11.55 4.93 -14.78
N LEU A 20 10.36 4.47 -14.39
CA LEU A 20 10.23 3.51 -13.29
C LEU A 20 10.92 2.19 -13.59
N ASN A 21 10.82 1.70 -14.82
CA ASN A 21 11.47 0.45 -15.20
C ASN A 21 13.00 0.58 -15.10
N ARG A 22 13.57 1.71 -15.53
CA ARG A 22 15.00 2.00 -15.36
C ARG A 22 15.40 2.08 -13.89
N LEU A 23 14.62 2.80 -13.07
CA LEU A 23 14.86 2.89 -11.63
C LEU A 23 14.81 1.51 -10.96
N ARG A 24 13.85 0.66 -11.37
CA ARG A 24 13.75 -0.70 -10.86
C ARG A 24 14.96 -1.55 -11.21
N VAL A 25 15.42 -1.50 -12.45
CA VAL A 25 16.61 -2.25 -12.88
C VAL A 25 17.83 -1.78 -12.09
N GLY A 26 18.07 -0.46 -12.03
CA GLY A 26 19.19 0.09 -11.26
C GLY A 26 19.12 -0.26 -9.77
N HIS A 27 17.95 -0.16 -9.15
CA HIS A 27 17.73 -0.57 -7.76
C HIS A 27 18.04 -2.06 -7.55
N ASN A 28 17.58 -2.93 -8.45
CA ASN A 28 17.82 -4.36 -8.36
C ASN A 28 19.30 -4.70 -8.51
N ASP A 29 20.00 -4.06 -9.44
CA ASP A 29 21.43 -4.28 -9.69
C ASP A 29 22.29 -3.82 -8.49
N ILE A 30 21.97 -2.65 -7.93
CA ILE A 30 22.64 -2.15 -6.71
C ILE A 30 22.42 -3.11 -5.55
N LEU A 31 21.17 -3.51 -5.28
CA LEU A 31 20.87 -4.45 -4.19
C LEU A 31 21.53 -5.81 -4.38
N LYS A 32 21.59 -6.33 -5.62
CA LYS A 32 22.33 -7.57 -5.90
C LYS A 32 23.82 -7.40 -5.58
N GLY A 33 24.42 -6.28 -5.97
CA GLY A 33 25.80 -5.96 -5.63
C GLY A 33 26.04 -5.92 -4.12
N LEU A 34 25.15 -5.26 -3.37
CA LEU A 34 25.23 -5.17 -1.91
C LEU A 34 25.06 -6.53 -1.21
N LEU A 35 24.24 -7.43 -1.77
CA LEU A 35 24.01 -8.77 -1.23
C LEU A 35 25.02 -9.82 -1.73
N GLY A 36 26.02 -9.42 -2.54
CA GLY A 36 26.97 -10.36 -3.15
C GLY A 36 26.34 -11.36 -4.12
N LEU A 37 25.17 -11.02 -4.70
CA LEU A 37 24.42 -11.91 -5.58
C LEU A 37 24.87 -11.79 -7.03
N PRO A 38 24.93 -12.91 -7.79
CA PRO A 38 25.23 -12.87 -9.21
C PRO A 38 24.17 -12.09 -10.00
N ARG A 39 24.60 -11.35 -11.02
CA ARG A 39 23.70 -10.53 -11.88
C ARG A 39 22.58 -11.33 -12.53
N TRP A 40 22.84 -12.58 -12.90
CA TRP A 40 21.94 -13.50 -13.59
C TRP A 40 20.90 -14.17 -12.67
N CYS A 41 20.99 -13.97 -11.35
CA CYS A 41 20.00 -14.49 -10.41
C CYS A 41 18.67 -13.72 -10.51
N SER A 42 17.55 -14.42 -10.30
CA SER A 42 16.22 -13.80 -10.21
C SER A 42 16.16 -12.86 -8.99
N SER A 43 15.94 -11.55 -9.24
CA SER A 43 15.90 -10.54 -8.18
C SER A 43 14.79 -10.82 -7.17
N SER A 44 13.59 -11.21 -7.63
CA SER A 44 12.43 -11.40 -6.77
C SER A 44 12.63 -12.54 -5.77
N LEU A 45 13.09 -13.70 -6.25
CA LEU A 45 13.36 -14.86 -5.40
C LEU A 45 14.54 -14.59 -4.45
N ALA A 46 15.60 -13.95 -4.95
CA ALA A 46 16.76 -13.65 -4.13
C ALA A 46 16.43 -12.66 -3.01
N PHE A 47 15.65 -11.61 -3.28
CA PHE A 47 15.23 -10.65 -2.26
C PHE A 47 14.28 -11.29 -1.25
N ALA A 48 13.36 -12.15 -1.68
CA ALA A 48 12.49 -12.90 -0.77
C ALA A 48 13.30 -13.80 0.18
N ARG A 49 14.30 -14.53 -0.33
CA ARG A 49 15.17 -15.38 0.50
C ARG A 49 16.02 -14.61 1.49
N ASN A 50 16.41 -13.38 1.15
CA ASN A 50 17.20 -12.50 2.02
C ASN A 50 16.35 -11.57 2.89
N GLY A 51 15.01 -11.69 2.85
CA GLY A 51 14.11 -10.81 3.61
C GLY A 51 14.17 -9.33 3.20
N VAL A 52 14.61 -9.03 1.97
CA VAL A 52 14.75 -7.65 1.46
C VAL A 52 13.51 -7.27 0.66
N ASN A 53 12.96 -6.11 0.96
CA ASN A 53 11.85 -5.55 0.18
C ASN A 53 12.34 -5.06 -1.18
N ASN A 54 11.68 -5.51 -2.25
CA ASN A 54 11.91 -5.00 -3.59
C ASN A 54 11.34 -3.57 -3.75
N LEU A 55 11.71 -2.90 -4.85
CA LEU A 55 11.29 -1.53 -5.12
C LEU A 55 9.76 -1.38 -5.11
N VAL A 56 9.00 -2.34 -5.63
CA VAL A 56 7.52 -2.26 -5.68
C VAL A 56 6.91 -2.31 -4.28
N VAL A 57 7.45 -3.13 -3.38
CA VAL A 57 7.02 -3.19 -1.98
C VAL A 57 7.39 -1.90 -1.25
N ILE A 58 8.62 -1.41 -1.40
CA ILE A 58 9.07 -0.12 -0.83
C ILE A 58 8.16 1.01 -1.30
N ARG A 59 7.82 0.99 -2.59
CA ARG A 59 6.92 1.94 -3.23
C ARG A 59 5.57 1.99 -2.54
N ARG A 60 4.94 0.83 -2.42
CA ARG A 60 3.61 0.67 -1.82
C ARG A 60 3.62 1.10 -0.36
N HIS A 61 4.64 0.71 0.42
CA HIS A 61 4.79 1.18 1.80
C HIS A 61 4.95 2.69 1.89
N SER A 62 5.77 3.29 1.02
CA SER A 62 5.98 4.74 1.01
C SER A 62 4.69 5.48 0.67
N THR A 63 3.95 4.99 -0.33
CA THR A 63 2.63 5.52 -0.71
C THR A 63 1.63 5.46 0.46
N LEU A 64 1.49 4.30 1.09
CA LEU A 64 0.58 4.13 2.23
C LEU A 64 1.00 5.02 3.40
N SER A 65 2.29 5.06 3.74
CA SER A 65 2.83 5.91 4.80
C SER A 65 2.61 7.39 4.53
N LEU A 66 2.79 7.84 3.28
CA LEU A 66 2.50 9.21 2.88
C LEU A 66 1.01 9.52 3.03
N ARG A 67 0.14 8.65 2.50
CA ARG A 67 -1.31 8.80 2.61
C ARG A 67 -1.75 8.89 4.06
N SER A 68 -1.32 7.96 4.92
CA SER A 68 -1.67 7.99 6.35
C SER A 68 -1.21 9.28 7.03
N ARG A 69 -0.02 9.80 6.70
CA ARG A 69 0.43 11.10 7.23
C ARG A 69 -0.42 12.26 6.73
N VAL A 70 -0.86 12.24 5.47
CA VAL A 70 -1.79 13.25 4.92
C VAL A 70 -3.16 13.16 5.60
N GLU A 71 -3.66 11.95 5.84
CA GLU A 71 -4.95 11.71 6.50
C GLU A 71 -4.94 12.11 7.99
N LEU A 72 -3.84 11.86 8.70
CA LEU A 72 -3.70 12.17 10.12
C LEU A 72 -3.14 13.58 10.41
N SER A 73 -2.76 14.33 9.38
CA SER A 73 -2.21 15.68 9.59
C SER A 73 -3.31 16.67 9.96
N GLU A 74 -3.08 17.40 11.05
CA GLU A 74 -3.91 18.54 11.48
C GLU A 74 -3.48 19.87 10.86
N ASN A 75 -2.48 19.86 9.98
CA ASN A 75 -2.02 21.07 9.30
C ASN A 75 -3.15 21.62 8.41
N SER A 76 -3.48 22.89 8.57
CA SER A 76 -4.59 23.54 7.85
C SER A 76 -4.40 23.52 6.34
N ILE A 77 -3.17 23.67 5.84
CA ILE A 77 -2.88 23.62 4.40
C ILE A 77 -3.13 22.20 3.87
N ILE A 78 -2.64 21.17 4.56
CA ILE A 78 -2.85 19.77 4.16
C ILE A 78 -4.34 19.41 4.22
N THR A 79 -5.06 19.91 5.23
CA THR A 79 -6.51 19.72 5.37
C THR A 79 -7.27 20.36 4.21
N SER A 80 -6.92 21.59 3.84
CA SER A 80 -7.49 22.28 2.67
C SER A 80 -7.21 21.54 1.37
N ILE A 81 -5.99 21.02 1.18
CA ILE A 81 -5.64 20.19 0.01
C ILE A 81 -6.48 18.91 0.00
N ARG A 82 -6.59 18.22 1.14
CA ARG A 82 -7.38 16.99 1.27
C ARG A 82 -8.86 17.21 0.97
N GLN A 83 -9.40 18.36 1.36
CA GLN A 83 -10.79 18.75 1.09
C GLN A 83 -11.00 19.28 -0.33
N SER A 84 -9.94 19.60 -1.06
CA SER A 84 -10.06 20.09 -2.43
C SER A 84 -10.59 19.00 -3.38
N SER A 85 -11.42 19.41 -4.34
CA SER A 85 -11.92 18.51 -5.39
C SER A 85 -10.79 17.90 -6.22
N ALA A 86 -9.68 18.63 -6.40
CA ALA A 86 -8.50 18.14 -7.11
C ALA A 86 -7.86 16.92 -6.42
N TYR A 87 -7.88 16.87 -5.09
CA TYR A 87 -7.38 15.71 -4.35
C TYR A 87 -8.36 14.53 -4.42
N VAL A 88 -9.65 14.78 -4.20
CA VAL A 88 -10.68 13.73 -4.19
C VAL A 88 -10.84 13.08 -5.56
N CYS A 89 -10.86 13.88 -6.63
CA CYS A 89 -11.00 13.42 -8.01
C CYS A 89 -9.66 13.14 -8.70
N GLY A 90 -8.54 13.30 -7.98
CA GLY A 90 -7.22 13.15 -8.56
C GLY A 90 -6.93 11.68 -8.94
N PRO A 91 -6.26 11.43 -10.08
CA PRO A 91 -5.94 10.07 -10.52
C PRO A 91 -5.09 9.31 -9.50
N ILE A 92 -4.23 10.02 -8.77
CA ILE A 92 -3.41 9.44 -7.70
C ILE A 92 -4.26 8.92 -6.54
N GLN A 93 -5.31 9.64 -6.17
CA GLN A 93 -6.21 9.26 -5.08
C GLN A 93 -7.08 8.08 -5.48
N GLN A 94 -7.58 8.08 -6.72
CA GLN A 94 -8.31 6.93 -7.28
C GLN A 94 -7.44 5.68 -7.30
N GLN A 95 -6.19 5.78 -7.76
CA GLN A 95 -5.25 4.66 -7.75
C GLN A 95 -5.00 4.13 -6.33
N TRP A 96 -4.82 5.03 -5.35
CA TRP A 96 -4.61 4.63 -3.95
C TRP A 96 -5.85 3.99 -3.33
N LEU A 97 -7.04 4.53 -3.63
CA LEU A 97 -8.31 3.99 -3.15
C LEU A 97 -8.58 2.61 -3.75
N GLY A 98 -8.40 2.42 -5.05
CA GLY A 98 -8.55 1.12 -5.71
C GLY A 98 -7.65 0.06 -5.10
N LEU A 99 -6.36 0.39 -4.89
CA LEU A 99 -5.42 -0.50 -4.21
C LEU A 99 -5.87 -0.82 -2.78
N LEU A 100 -6.22 0.19 -1.98
CA LEU A 100 -6.62 -0.03 -0.58
C LEU A 100 -7.90 -0.85 -0.44
N LYS A 101 -8.89 -0.61 -1.29
CA LYS A 101 -10.15 -1.37 -1.32
C LYS A 101 -9.87 -2.83 -1.67
N PHE A 102 -9.06 -3.08 -2.70
CA PHE A 102 -8.63 -4.43 -3.07
C PHE A 102 -7.95 -5.13 -1.89
N TYR A 103 -6.96 -4.50 -1.25
CA TYR A 103 -6.24 -5.13 -0.14
C TYR A 103 -7.07 -5.31 1.12
N LYS A 104 -8.02 -4.42 1.39
CA LYS A 104 -8.96 -4.55 2.52
C LYS A 104 -9.91 -5.73 2.29
N LYS A 105 -10.40 -5.92 1.06
CA LYS A 105 -11.38 -6.94 0.71
C LYS A 105 -10.77 -8.33 0.49
N TYR A 106 -9.65 -8.40 -0.24
CA TYR A 106 -9.06 -9.68 -0.68
C TYR A 106 -7.73 -10.00 0.01
N GLY A 107 -7.21 -9.11 0.86
CA GLY A 107 -5.89 -9.26 1.45
C GLY A 107 -4.76 -9.10 0.41
N SER A 108 -3.52 -9.41 0.82
CA SER A 108 -2.40 -9.41 -0.13
C SER A 108 -2.47 -10.70 -0.96
N PRO A 109 -2.45 -10.65 -2.31
CA PRO A 109 -2.64 -11.81 -3.19
C PRO A 109 -1.43 -12.76 -3.23
N GLY A 110 -0.64 -12.82 -2.15
CA GLY A 110 0.56 -13.63 -2.04
C GLY A 110 1.80 -12.97 -2.66
N ILE A 111 2.78 -13.79 -3.04
CA ILE A 111 4.03 -13.36 -3.65
C ILE A 111 3.70 -12.75 -5.01
N ILE A 112 3.71 -11.43 -5.11
CA ILE A 112 3.56 -10.73 -6.37
C ILE A 112 4.72 -11.16 -7.27
N ASN A 113 4.43 -11.73 -8.43
CA ASN A 113 5.46 -12.00 -9.42
C ASN A 113 5.85 -10.66 -10.07
N LEU A 114 7.06 -10.20 -9.78
CA LEU A 114 7.55 -8.86 -10.15
C LEU A 114 8.27 -8.84 -11.50
N CYS A 115 8.21 -9.93 -12.26
CA CYS A 115 8.81 -10.01 -13.58
C CYS A 115 7.91 -9.25 -14.58
N ASP A 116 8.24 -8.02 -14.99
CA ASP A 116 7.49 -7.33 -16.06
C ASP A 116 7.70 -7.94 -17.44
N THR A 117 8.68 -8.85 -17.59
CA THR A 117 8.79 -9.66 -18.81
C THR A 117 7.74 -10.76 -18.86
N SER A 118 7.01 -10.99 -17.77
CA SER A 118 5.81 -11.81 -17.86
C SER A 118 4.76 -11.00 -18.64
N PRO A 119 4.29 -11.48 -19.79
CA PRO A 119 3.20 -10.85 -20.53
C PRO A 119 1.89 -10.84 -19.74
N ARG A 120 1.87 -11.44 -18.54
CA ARG A 120 0.70 -11.55 -17.69
C ARG A 120 0.68 -10.40 -16.67
N PRO A 121 -0.30 -9.48 -16.74
CA PRO A 121 -0.51 -8.49 -15.70
C PRO A 121 -0.76 -9.15 -14.33
N SER A 122 -0.38 -8.47 -13.26
CA SER A 122 -0.67 -8.94 -11.89
C SER A 122 -2.18 -9.01 -11.63
N LEU A 123 -2.59 -9.86 -10.69
CA LEU A 123 -4.00 -10.02 -10.30
C LEU A 123 -4.67 -8.70 -9.93
N CYS A 124 -3.96 -7.84 -9.18
CA CYS A 124 -4.44 -6.52 -8.83
C CYS A 124 -4.57 -5.60 -10.05
N GLN A 125 -3.66 -5.67 -11.02
CA GLN A 125 -3.76 -4.90 -12.26
C GLN A 125 -4.95 -5.37 -13.10
N LEU A 126 -5.13 -6.69 -13.24
CA LEU A 126 -6.29 -7.26 -13.93
C LEU A 126 -7.60 -6.81 -13.27
N PHE A 127 -7.65 -6.83 -11.94
CA PHE A 127 -8.81 -6.34 -11.19
C PHE A 127 -9.07 -4.86 -11.45
N VAL A 128 -8.05 -4.01 -11.40
CA VAL A 128 -8.20 -2.57 -11.68
C VAL A 128 -8.69 -2.33 -13.10
N VAL A 129 -8.16 -3.04 -14.09
CA VAL A 129 -8.60 -2.93 -15.49
C VAL A 129 -10.07 -3.33 -15.65
N GLU A 130 -10.51 -4.44 -15.04
CA GLU A 130 -11.94 -4.82 -15.09
C GLU A 130 -12.83 -3.85 -14.31
N TYR A 131 -12.34 -3.33 -13.18
CA TYR A 131 -13.06 -2.35 -12.40
C TYR A 131 -13.26 -1.04 -13.18
N GLU A 132 -12.22 -0.52 -13.82
CA GLU A 132 -12.29 0.68 -14.67
C GLU A 132 -13.25 0.46 -15.85
N ARG A 133 -13.16 -0.71 -16.51
CA ARG A 133 -14.07 -1.08 -17.60
C ARG A 133 -15.54 -1.06 -17.17
N LEU A 134 -15.86 -1.62 -15.99
CA LEU A 134 -17.24 -1.61 -15.46
C LEU A 134 -17.67 -0.23 -14.94
N GLN A 135 -16.71 0.61 -14.55
CA GLN A 135 -16.98 1.97 -14.09
C GLN A 135 -17.41 2.88 -15.25
N GLU A 136 -16.89 2.66 -16.45
CA GLU A 136 -17.32 3.38 -17.67
C GLU A 136 -18.82 3.21 -17.96
N ASP A 137 -19.41 2.07 -17.58
CA ASP A 137 -20.84 1.81 -17.73
C ASP A 137 -21.72 2.63 -16.76
N GLY A 138 -21.12 3.23 -15.72
CA GLY A 138 -21.73 4.26 -14.86
C GLY A 138 -22.94 3.83 -14.01
N SER A 139 -23.41 2.58 -14.09
CA SER A 139 -24.70 2.16 -13.52
C SER A 139 -24.62 1.50 -12.15
N LEU A 140 -23.44 1.12 -11.68
CA LEU A 140 -23.28 0.24 -10.52
C LEU A 140 -22.75 1.00 -9.30
N THR A 141 -23.30 0.67 -8.13
CA THR A 141 -22.72 1.08 -6.85
C THR A 141 -21.32 0.50 -6.69
N GLU A 142 -20.45 1.17 -5.95
CA GLU A 142 -19.06 0.77 -5.78
C GLU A 142 -18.85 -0.67 -5.28
N ASP A 143 -19.64 -1.12 -4.31
CA ASP A 143 -19.51 -2.49 -3.78
C ASP A 143 -19.88 -3.53 -4.84
N ARG A 144 -20.89 -3.24 -5.67
CA ARG A 144 -21.28 -4.05 -6.82
C ARG A 144 -20.22 -4.04 -7.91
N LEU A 145 -19.62 -2.88 -8.21
CA LEU A 145 -18.48 -2.79 -9.14
C LEU A 145 -17.34 -3.73 -8.70
N MET A 146 -17.02 -3.74 -7.40
CA MET A 146 -15.97 -4.62 -6.88
C MET A 146 -16.33 -6.11 -6.91
N GLU A 147 -17.60 -6.46 -6.75
CA GLU A 147 -18.11 -7.84 -6.83
C GLU A 147 -18.15 -8.34 -8.29
N GLU A 148 -18.69 -7.53 -9.20
CA GLU A 148 -18.73 -7.81 -10.64
C GLU A 148 -17.32 -7.92 -11.24
N ALA A 149 -16.39 -7.04 -10.84
CA ALA A 149 -15.00 -7.14 -11.27
C ALA A 149 -14.34 -8.46 -10.80
N ALA A 150 -14.66 -8.94 -9.59
CA ALA A 150 -14.18 -10.23 -9.10
C ALA A 150 -14.80 -11.39 -9.88
N LEU A 151 -16.12 -11.36 -10.10
CA LEU A 151 -16.84 -12.37 -10.89
C LEU A 151 -16.32 -12.44 -12.33
N ALA A 152 -15.98 -11.29 -12.95
CA ALA A 152 -15.40 -11.24 -14.28
C ALA A 152 -14.01 -11.91 -14.35
N LEU A 153 -13.20 -11.80 -13.29
CA LEU A 153 -11.94 -12.52 -13.20
C LEU A 153 -12.14 -14.02 -12.97
N GLU A 154 -13.10 -14.40 -12.13
CA GLU A 154 -13.44 -15.81 -11.89
C GLU A 154 -13.96 -16.48 -13.16
N ALA A 155 -14.76 -15.78 -13.98
CA ALA A 155 -15.21 -16.23 -15.30
C ALA A 155 -14.05 -16.46 -16.29
N ARG A 156 -12.90 -15.79 -16.08
CA ARG A 156 -11.65 -16.03 -16.83
C ARG A 156 -10.78 -17.14 -16.22
N GLY A 157 -11.28 -17.84 -15.20
CA GLY A 157 -10.55 -18.90 -14.48
C GLY A 157 -9.51 -18.37 -13.50
N ILE A 158 -9.61 -17.10 -13.09
CA ILE A 158 -8.70 -16.46 -12.14
C ILE A 158 -9.42 -16.32 -10.79
N TYR A 159 -9.08 -17.18 -9.84
CA TYR A 159 -9.71 -17.19 -8.52
C TYR A 159 -9.03 -16.25 -7.54
N LEU A 160 -9.82 -15.45 -6.81
CA LEU A 160 -9.35 -14.61 -5.72
C LEU A 160 -9.41 -15.40 -4.41
N ASP A 161 -8.28 -15.51 -3.71
CA ASP A 161 -8.22 -16.20 -2.42
C ASP A 161 -8.72 -15.29 -1.29
N TYR A 162 -9.98 -15.46 -0.88
CA TYR A 162 -10.60 -14.69 0.21
C TYR A 162 -10.08 -15.08 1.60
N SER A 163 -9.43 -16.23 1.75
CA SER A 163 -9.01 -16.75 3.06
C SER A 163 -7.95 -15.89 3.75
N ARG A 164 -7.29 -15.00 3.00
CA ARG A 164 -6.23 -14.11 3.47
C ARG A 164 -6.69 -12.70 3.80
N ALA A 165 -7.98 -12.41 3.62
CA ALA A 165 -8.53 -11.14 4.07
C ALA A 165 -8.38 -11.04 5.60
N PRO A 166 -7.95 -9.89 6.15
CA PRO A 166 -7.97 -9.71 7.59
C PRO A 166 -9.40 -9.97 8.09
N PRO A 167 -9.57 -10.65 9.23
CA PRO A 167 -10.89 -10.87 9.80
C PRO A 167 -11.59 -9.51 9.86
N LYS A 168 -12.80 -9.41 9.29
CA LYS A 168 -13.59 -8.19 9.41
C LYS A 168 -13.61 -7.84 10.89
N PRO A 169 -13.25 -6.61 11.30
CA PRO A 169 -13.38 -6.22 12.69
C PRO A 169 -14.82 -6.55 13.06
N GLU A 170 -14.99 -7.47 14.01
CA GLU A 170 -16.31 -7.89 14.45
C GLU A 170 -17.05 -6.61 14.77
N THR A 171 -18.02 -6.30 13.93
CA THR A 171 -18.87 -5.13 14.14
C THR A 171 -19.71 -5.56 15.31
N SER A 172 -19.19 -5.31 16.51
CA SER A 172 -19.92 -5.49 17.75
C SER A 172 -21.21 -4.74 17.51
N THR A 173 -22.26 -5.53 17.28
CA THR A 173 -23.61 -5.04 17.20
C THR A 173 -23.91 -4.71 18.65
N LEU A 174 -23.41 -3.56 19.09
CA LEU A 174 -23.81 -2.92 20.33
C LEU A 174 -25.25 -2.52 20.03
N GLU A 175 -26.16 -3.46 20.29
CA GLU A 175 -27.54 -3.13 20.57
C GLU A 175 -27.49 -2.00 21.60
N ALA A 176 -28.07 -0.86 21.23
CA ALA A 176 -28.11 0.33 22.03
C ALA A 176 -28.98 0.05 23.26
N GLU A 177 -28.39 -0.46 24.33
CA GLU A 177 -28.95 -0.26 25.66
C GLU A 177 -28.64 1.17 26.09
N GLU A 178 -29.67 2.02 26.00
CA GLU A 178 -29.73 3.32 26.68
C GLU A 178 -29.61 3.10 28.19
N GLY A 179 -28.38 3.19 28.71
CA GLY A 179 -28.09 3.05 30.13
C GLY A 179 -26.97 3.97 30.57
N ALA A 180 -27.33 5.08 31.21
CA ALA A 180 -26.44 6.10 31.71
C ALA A 180 -25.36 5.56 32.67
N SER A 181 -24.09 5.92 32.44
CA SER A 181 -23.20 6.61 33.41
C SER A 181 -21.73 6.52 32.96
N SER A 182 -21.06 7.67 32.95
CA SER A 182 -19.63 7.79 32.63
C SER A 182 -18.73 7.09 33.65
N PRO A 183 -17.57 6.60 33.20
CA PRO A 183 -16.34 7.01 33.87
C PRO A 183 -15.24 7.44 32.90
N THR A 184 -14.69 8.61 33.17
CA THR A 184 -13.52 9.20 32.51
C THR A 184 -12.26 8.39 32.84
N SER A 185 -11.75 7.60 31.89
CA SER A 185 -10.44 6.95 32.01
C SER A 185 -9.38 7.72 31.22
N GLN A 186 -8.63 8.56 31.93
CA GLN A 186 -7.43 9.23 31.40
C GLN A 186 -6.32 8.21 31.20
N THR A 187 -6.06 7.82 29.95
CA THR A 187 -4.88 7.01 29.61
C THR A 187 -3.68 7.93 29.48
N LYS A 188 -2.83 7.97 30.51
CA LYS A 188 -1.53 8.67 30.48
C LYS A 188 -0.59 7.92 29.53
N ILE A 189 -0.46 8.42 28.31
CA ILE A 189 0.59 8.00 27.38
C ILE A 189 1.89 8.66 27.85
N SER A 190 2.77 7.88 28.49
CA SER A 190 4.13 8.29 28.81
C SER A 190 4.91 8.49 27.51
N LYS A 191 5.28 9.74 27.23
CA LYS A 191 6.17 10.12 26.12
C LYS A 191 7.55 9.51 26.37
N ILE A 192 7.86 8.41 25.68
CA ILE A 192 9.22 7.88 25.61
C ILE A 192 10.00 8.84 24.71
N SER A 193 11.05 9.46 25.27
CA SER A 193 11.92 10.36 24.52
C SER A 193 12.84 9.54 23.61
N LEU A 194 12.89 9.89 22.33
CA LEU A 194 13.73 9.23 21.34
C LEU A 194 15.23 9.28 21.73
N ALA A 195 15.62 10.25 22.56
CA ALA A 195 16.99 10.39 23.06
C ALA A 195 17.41 9.24 23.99
N ASP A 196 16.46 8.62 24.71
CA ASP A 196 16.76 7.53 25.64
C ASP A 196 17.03 6.21 24.89
N VAL A 197 16.41 6.02 23.72
CA VAL A 197 16.60 4.84 22.87
C VAL A 197 18.00 4.82 22.23
N PHE A 198 18.55 5.99 21.87
CA PHE A 198 19.88 6.07 21.26
C PHE A 198 21.04 5.89 22.26
N LYS A 199 20.81 6.18 23.55
CA LYS A 199 21.82 5.97 24.59
C LYS A 199 22.05 4.49 24.87
N GLN A 200 20.99 3.69 24.81
CA GLN A 200 21.05 2.26 25.12
C GLN A 200 21.85 1.46 24.08
N SER A 201 21.88 1.89 22.81
CA SER A 201 22.67 1.23 21.77
C SER A 201 24.18 1.52 21.82
N GLN A 202 24.64 2.51 22.58
CA GLN A 202 26.07 2.80 22.71
C GLN A 202 26.74 2.12 23.91
N GLU A 203 25.96 1.56 24.83
CA GLU A 203 26.50 0.85 26.01
C GLU A 203 26.71 -0.66 25.76
N GLU A 204 26.09 -1.25 24.73
CA GLU A 204 26.26 -2.68 24.38
C GLU A 204 27.49 -2.97 23.51
N GLU A 205 28.24 -1.95 23.08
CA GLU A 205 29.42 -2.09 22.21
C GLU A 205 30.78 -1.95 22.96
N LYS A 206 30.76 -2.02 24.30
CA LYS A 206 31.96 -2.00 25.16
C LYS A 206 32.10 -3.26 25.98
#